data_AF-A0A843JT25-F1
#
_entry.id   AF-A0A843JT25-F1
#
_cell.length_a   1.000
_cell.length_b   1.000
_cell.length_c   1.000
_cell.angle_alpha   90.00
_cell.angle_beta   90.00
_cell.angle_gamma   90.00
#
_symmetry.space_group_name_H-M   'P 1'
#
loop_
_entity.id
_entity.type
_entity.pdbx_description
1 polymer ?
#
loop_
_entity_poly.entity_id
_entity_poly.type
_entity_poly.pdbx_seq_one_letter_code
_entity_poly.pdbx_strand_id
1 'polypeptide(L)'
;MIKISMDGVLARKNGKKDCYYEWTVGFCQVKVGKCSMEVKGLDELFHDYFEKGMTAEEIEGREMIREVRRQNFIPEDIEDLYEEALIKEYERYFESRKK
;
A
#
# COMPACT_ATOMS: atom_id res chain seq x y z
N MET A 1 28.75 -11.10 8.81
CA MET A 1 27.74 -10.18 9.39
C MET A 1 28.09 -8.79 8.89
N ILE A 2 27.42 -8.32 7.83
CA ILE A 2 27.71 -6.99 7.26
C ILE A 2 26.61 -6.04 7.74
N LYS A 3 27.01 -5.07 8.54
CA LYS A 3 26.15 -4.01 9.08
C LYS A 3 26.23 -2.85 8.09
N ILE A 4 25.18 -2.66 7.28
CA ILE A 4 25.11 -1.50 6.37
C ILE A 4 24.31 -0.42 7.08
N SER A 5 24.93 0.76 7.25
CA SER A 5 24.30 1.94 7.85
C SER A 5 23.31 2.57 6.87
N MET A 6 22.07 2.77 7.33
CA MET A 6 20.95 3.35 6.55
C MET A 6 21.10 4.87 6.30
N ASP A 7 22.05 5.54 6.95
CA ASP A 7 22.16 7.00 6.90
C ASP A 7 22.72 7.54 5.56
N GLY A 8 23.22 6.67 4.68
CA GLY A 8 23.79 7.06 3.39
C GLY A 8 22.82 7.07 2.20
N VAL A 9 21.61 6.49 2.33
CA VAL A 9 20.72 6.25 1.18
C VAL A 9 19.82 7.46 0.88
N LEU A 10 19.70 8.42 1.79
CA LEU A 10 18.78 9.56 1.69
C LEU A 10 19.48 10.92 1.39
N ALA A 11 20.60 10.92 0.68
CA ALA A 11 21.23 12.17 0.25
C ALA A 11 20.57 12.72 -1.03
N ARG A 12 19.58 13.60 -0.84
CA ARG A 12 19.00 14.50 -1.87
C ARG A 12 20.10 15.18 -2.70
N LYS A 13 20.02 15.13 -4.03
CA LYS A 13 20.56 16.17 -4.93
C LYS A 13 19.70 16.33 -6.18
N ASN A 14 19.28 17.58 -6.40
CA ASN A 14 18.66 18.08 -7.62
C ASN A 14 19.43 17.64 -8.87
N GLY A 15 18.77 16.99 -9.83
CA GLY A 15 19.33 16.73 -11.14
C GLY A 15 18.61 15.63 -11.90
N LYS A 16 17.83 16.05 -12.92
CA LYS A 16 17.26 15.25 -14.03
C LYS A 16 16.37 14.05 -13.66
N LYS A 17 15.15 14.08 -14.21
CA LYS A 17 14.21 12.95 -14.23
C LYS A 17 14.74 11.88 -15.19
N ASP A 18 15.67 11.05 -14.71
CA ASP A 18 16.07 9.83 -15.39
C ASP A 18 15.19 8.69 -14.87
N CYS A 19 14.49 8.01 -15.78
CA CYS A 19 13.35 7.12 -15.55
C CYS A 19 13.69 5.76 -14.91
N TYR A 20 14.75 5.68 -14.10
CA TYR A 20 15.34 4.40 -13.64
C TYR A 20 15.62 4.33 -12.13
N TYR A 21 14.92 5.10 -11.32
CA TYR A 21 14.70 4.72 -9.93
C TYR A 21 13.35 4.03 -9.88
N GLU A 22 13.36 2.70 -10.03
CA GLU A 22 12.23 1.89 -9.60
C GLU A 22 12.12 2.12 -8.09
N TRP A 23 11.23 3.04 -7.69
CA TRP A 23 10.83 3.16 -6.30
C TRP A 23 10.51 1.76 -5.82
N THR A 24 11.25 1.26 -4.83
CA THR A 24 11.02 -0.09 -4.32
C THR A 24 9.63 -0.10 -3.72
N VAL A 25 8.66 -0.63 -4.47
CA VAL A 25 7.28 -0.74 -4.04
C VAL A 25 7.23 -1.59 -2.78
N GLY A 26 6.63 -1.05 -1.72
CA GLY A 26 6.57 -1.70 -0.42
C GLY A 26 5.68 -2.94 -0.39
N PHE A 27 5.87 -3.77 0.65
CA PHE A 27 4.96 -4.85 1.01
C PHE A 27 4.37 -4.57 2.40
N CYS A 28 3.06 -4.70 2.52
CA CYS A 28 2.35 -4.57 3.79
C CYS A 28 1.73 -5.91 4.16
N GLN A 29 1.86 -6.32 5.42
CA GLN A 29 1.11 -7.48 5.92
C GLN A 29 -0.32 -7.09 6.25
N VAL A 30 -1.27 -7.81 5.67
CA VAL A 30 -2.71 -7.62 5.87
C VAL A 30 -3.32 -8.92 6.37
N LYS A 31 -4.17 -8.83 7.39
CA LYS A 31 -4.90 -9.99 7.89
C LYS A 31 -6.18 -10.21 7.09
N VAL A 32 -6.15 -11.17 6.17
CA VAL A 32 -7.29 -11.57 5.34
C VAL A 32 -7.95 -12.80 5.97
N GLY A 33 -9.14 -12.61 6.55
CA GLY A 33 -9.81 -13.64 7.34
C GLY A 33 -8.93 -14.15 8.49
N LYS A 34 -8.48 -15.40 8.40
CA LYS A 34 -7.60 -16.04 9.41
C LYS A 34 -6.12 -16.07 9.00
N CYS A 35 -5.79 -15.62 7.80
CA CYS A 35 -4.42 -15.68 7.25
C CYS A 35 -3.75 -14.31 7.29
N SER A 36 -2.42 -14.29 7.41
CA SER A 36 -1.62 -13.09 7.15
C SER A 36 -1.10 -13.15 5.73
N MET A 37 -1.39 -12.13 4.93
CA MET A 37 -1.00 -12.05 3.53
C MET A 37 -0.07 -10.86 3.34
N GLU A 38 0.99 -11.02 2.54
CA GLU A 38 1.81 -9.90 2.09
C GLU A 38 1.18 -9.32 0.83
N VAL A 39 0.88 -8.01 0.86
CA VAL A 39 0.27 -7.30 -0.26
C VAL A 39 1.23 -6.21 -0.71
N LYS A 40 1.62 -6.28 -1.98
CA LYS A 40 2.51 -5.32 -2.61
C LYS A 40 1.75 -4.05 -3.00
N GLY A 41 2.35 -2.89 -2.77
CA GLY A 41 1.86 -1.61 -3.31
C GLY A 41 0.76 -0.92 -2.51
N LEU A 42 0.49 -1.37 -1.28
CA LEU A 42 -0.56 -0.75 -0.45
C LEU A 42 -0.17 0.63 0.09
N ASP A 43 1.10 0.86 0.42
CA ASP A 43 1.53 2.16 0.94
C ASP A 43 1.29 3.27 -0.10
N GLU A 44 1.61 3.01 -1.36
CA GLU A 44 1.39 3.93 -2.48
C GLU A 44 -0.10 4.14 -2.74
N LEU A 45 -0.87 3.06 -2.79
CA LEU A 45 -2.33 3.13 -3.01
C LEU A 45 -3.03 3.91 -1.89
N PHE A 46 -2.69 3.64 -0.63
CA PHE A 46 -3.27 4.33 0.52
C PHE A 46 -2.83 5.79 0.57
N HIS A 47 -1.57 6.08 0.22
CA HIS A 47 -1.10 7.46 0.09
C HIS A 47 -1.90 8.21 -0.98
N ASP A 48 -2.13 7.62 -2.15
CA ASP A 48 -2.91 8.23 -3.22
C ASP A 48 -4.36 8.52 -2.82
N TYR A 49 -5.02 7.62 -2.07
CA TYR A 49 -6.37 7.89 -1.54
C TYR A 49 -6.35 9.00 -0.48
N PHE A 50 -5.35 8.98 0.40
CA PHE A 50 -5.20 9.98 1.46
C PHE A 50 -4.96 11.39 0.89
N GLU A 51 -4.08 11.53 -0.10
CA GLU A 51 -3.80 12.82 -0.77
C GLU A 51 -5.04 13.37 -1.49
N LYS A 52 -5.94 12.50 -1.95
CA LYS A 52 -7.24 12.88 -2.52
C LYS A 52 -8.29 13.23 -1.46
N GLY A 53 -7.98 13.05 -0.17
CA GLY A 53 -8.89 13.30 0.94
C GLY A 53 -10.03 12.29 1.04
N MET A 54 -9.91 11.12 0.40
CA MET A 54 -10.95 10.11 0.40
C MET A 54 -11.01 9.41 1.76
N THR A 55 -12.18 9.26 2.34
CA THR A 55 -12.42 8.44 3.53
C THR A 55 -12.63 6.98 3.15
N ALA A 56 -12.49 6.06 4.11
CA ALA A 56 -12.74 4.64 3.87
C ALA A 56 -14.18 4.35 3.41
N GLU A 57 -15.15 5.18 3.81
CA GLU A 57 -16.56 5.07 3.41
C GLU A 57 -16.79 5.50 1.95
N GLU A 58 -15.92 6.35 1.39
CA GLU A 58 -16.00 6.83 0.01
C GLU A 58 -15.29 5.90 -0.98
N ILE A 59 -14.53 4.92 -0.49
CA ILE A 59 -13.83 3.95 -1.33
C ILE A 59 -14.76 2.81 -1.68
N GLU A 60 -14.94 2.58 -2.99
CA GLU A 60 -15.55 1.35 -3.48
C GLU A 60 -14.55 0.19 -3.36
N GLY A 61 -14.85 -0.77 -2.48
CA GLY A 61 -13.95 -1.90 -2.21
C GLY A 61 -13.58 -2.72 -3.45
N ARG A 62 -14.51 -2.89 -4.39
CA ARG A 62 -14.24 -3.54 -5.69
C ARG A 62 -13.20 -2.79 -6.54
N GLU A 63 -13.19 -1.46 -6.51
CA GLU A 63 -12.17 -0.66 -7.21
C GLU A 63 -10.81 -0.80 -6.53
N MET A 64 -10.78 -0.82 -5.19
CA MET A 64 -9.55 -1.10 -4.44
C MET A 64 -8.99 -2.50 -4.77
N ILE A 65 -9.84 -3.52 -4.86
CA ILE A 65 -9.43 -4.87 -5.29
C ILE A 65 -8.84 -4.86 -6.70
N ARG A 66 -9.44 -4.12 -7.65
CA ARG A 66 -8.92 -3.98 -9.01
C ARG A 66 -7.53 -3.38 -9.03
N GLU A 67 -7.28 -2.32 -8.26
CA GLU A 67 -5.95 -1.70 -8.19
C GLU A 67 -4.91 -2.63 -7.53
N VAL A 68 -5.26 -3.29 -6.42
CA VAL A 68 -4.34 -4.22 -5.74
C VAL A 68 -3.99 -5.43 -6.63
N ARG A 69 -4.96 -5.94 -7.42
CA ARG A 69 -4.73 -7.05 -8.37
C ARG A 69 -3.70 -6.77 -9.44
N ARG A 70 -3.41 -5.51 -9.74
CA ARG A 70 -2.39 -5.16 -10.75
C ARG A 70 -1.01 -5.69 -10.41
N GLN A 71 -0.75 -5.94 -9.13
CA GLN A 71 0.55 -6.40 -8.62
C GLN A 71 0.46 -7.65 -7.74
N ASN A 72 -0.75 -8.14 -7.43
CA ASN A 72 -0.99 -9.22 -6.49
C ASN A 72 -2.00 -10.22 -7.07
N PHE A 73 -1.80 -11.50 -6.78
CA PHE A 73 -2.83 -12.50 -7.04
C PHE A 73 -3.86 -12.47 -5.91
N ILE A 74 -5.13 -12.25 -6.27
CA ILE A 74 -6.27 -12.36 -5.36
C ILE A 74 -7.21 -13.40 -5.95
N PRO A 75 -7.46 -14.54 -5.27
CA PRO A 75 -8.45 -15.50 -5.72
C PRO A 75 -9.87 -14.91 -5.68
N GLU A 76 -10.67 -15.18 -6.71
CA GLU A 76 -12.03 -14.62 -6.85
C GLU A 76 -12.99 -15.06 -5.74
N ASP A 77 -12.82 -16.29 -5.23
CA ASP A 77 -13.65 -16.90 -4.20
C ASP A 77 -13.46 -16.28 -2.81
N ILE A 78 -12.44 -15.45 -2.61
CA ILE A 78 -12.14 -14.77 -1.34
C ILE A 78 -12.00 -13.24 -1.49
N GLU A 79 -12.50 -12.67 -2.58
CA GLU A 79 -12.48 -11.21 -2.80
C GLU A 79 -13.06 -10.42 -1.64
N ASP A 80 -14.23 -10.84 -1.15
CA ASP A 80 -14.92 -10.16 -0.05
C ASP A 80 -14.06 -10.07 1.22
N LEU A 81 -13.24 -11.09 1.49
CA LEU A 81 -12.31 -11.10 2.64
C LEU A 81 -11.15 -10.12 2.45
N TYR A 82 -10.67 -9.97 1.22
CA TYR A 82 -9.67 -8.95 0.90
C TYR A 82 -10.27 -7.55 0.97
N GLU A 83 -11.48 -7.36 0.47
CA GLU A 83 -12.18 -6.07 0.49
C GLU A 83 -12.33 -5.58 1.93
N GLU A 84 -12.88 -6.42 2.82
CA GLU A 84 -13.03 -6.10 4.25
C GLU A 84 -11.68 -5.75 4.89
N ALA A 85 -10.65 -6.56 4.62
CA ALA A 85 -9.34 -6.39 5.24
C ALA A 85 -8.64 -5.10 4.76
N LEU A 86 -8.69 -4.81 3.47
CA LEU A 86 -8.02 -3.66 2.87
C LEU A 86 -8.69 -2.34 3.28
N ILE A 87 -10.03 -2.27 3.28
CA ILE A 87 -10.77 -1.10 3.76
C ILE A 87 -10.42 -0.80 5.22
N LYS A 88 -10.38 -1.83 6.06
CA LYS A 88 -10.03 -1.69 7.47
C LYS A 88 -8.60 -1.21 7.70
N GLU A 89 -7.63 -1.71 6.92
CA GLU A 89 -6.25 -1.21 7.01
C GLU A 89 -6.13 0.22 6.48
N TYR A 90 -6.90 0.60 5.46
CA TYR A 90 -6.96 1.97 4.99
C TYR A 90 -7.54 2.93 6.03
N GLU A 91 -8.64 2.54 6.70
CA GLU A 91 -9.23 3.33 7.79
C GLU A 91 -8.18 3.62 8.88
N ARG A 92 -7.43 2.59 9.30
CA ARG A 92 -6.33 2.76 10.27
C ARG A 92 -5.24 3.69 9.75
N TYR A 93 -4.84 3.52 8.49
CA TYR A 93 -3.87 4.38 7.83
C TYR A 93 -4.32 5.85 7.85
N PHE A 94 -5.57 6.11 7.50
CA PHE A 94 -6.18 7.43 7.45
C PHE A 94 -6.23 8.08 8.83
N GLU A 95 -6.75 7.38 9.84
CA GLU A 95 -6.87 7.88 11.22
C GLU A 95 -5.50 8.14 11.87
N SER A 96 -4.48 7.34 11.56
CA SER A 96 -3.12 7.57 12.07
C SER A 96 -2.48 8.87 11.58
N ARG A 97 -2.95 9.44 10.47
CA ARG A 97 -2.41 10.65 9.85
C ARG A 97 -3.24 11.91 10.09
N LYS A 98 -4.43 11.77 10.68
CA LYS A 98 -5.22 12.91 11.17
C LYS A 98 -4.67 13.53 12.46
N LYS A 99 -3.76 12.83 13.14
CA LYS A 99 -3.13 13.26 14.40
C LYS A 99 -1.88 14.07 14.14
#